data_AF-A0A496TH79-F1
#
_entry.id   AF-A0A496TH79-F1
#
_cell.length_a   1.000
_cell.length_b   1.000
_cell.length_c   1.000
_cell.angle_alpha   90.00
_cell.angle_beta   90.00
_cell.angle_gamma   90.00
#
_symmetry.space_group_name_H-M   'P 1'
#
loop_
_entity.id
_entity.type
_entity.pdbx_description
1 polymer ?
#
loop_
_entity_poly.entity_id
_entity_poly.type
_entity_poly.pdbx_seq_one_letter_code
_entity_poly.pdbx_strand_id
1 'polypeptide(L)'
;MVDAYNGRGWSLAASQEYTTAEIEFQQALAIDSSYAEALAGLGLVENVLNEYTNSIDALEKAISLDPSFEFSHNSAWFLVNHKLLRLVLAQSYYYLCRFEDAKYQLDLLDPEHAPHNSEPAMILCQIQTLWGKI
;
A
#
# COMPACT_ATOMS: atom_id res chain seq x y z
N MET A 1 -2.20 10.98 -21.09
CA MET A 1 -1.91 9.53 -21.12
C MET A 1 -1.78 9.10 -19.68
N VAL A 2 -2.60 8.14 -19.22
CA VAL A 2 -2.60 7.64 -17.83
C VAL A 2 -1.21 7.10 -17.46
N ASP A 3 -0.64 6.28 -18.36
CA ASP A 3 0.67 5.62 -18.16
C ASP A 3 1.82 6.61 -17.95
N ALA A 4 1.75 7.78 -18.59
CA ALA A 4 2.80 8.80 -18.48
C ALA A 4 2.83 9.43 -17.09
N TYR A 5 1.66 9.71 -16.51
CA TYR A 5 1.54 10.24 -15.15
C TYR A 5 1.89 9.15 -14.12
N ASN A 6 1.40 7.91 -14.31
CA ASN A 6 1.75 6.77 -13.46
C ASN A 6 3.27 6.51 -13.44
N GLY A 7 3.91 6.42 -14.60
CA GLY A 7 5.35 6.19 -14.70
C GLY A 7 6.18 7.31 -14.06
N ARG A 8 5.76 8.57 -14.18
CA ARG A 8 6.39 9.69 -13.48
C ARG A 8 6.21 9.60 -11.97
N GLY A 9 5.01 9.28 -11.49
CA GLY A 9 4.73 9.04 -10.07
C GLY A 9 5.69 8.01 -9.48
N TRP A 10 5.85 6.86 -10.14
CA TRP A 10 6.81 5.82 -9.71
C TRP A 10 8.26 6.27 -9.76
N SER A 11 8.66 7.01 -10.79
CA SER A 11 10.02 7.57 -10.87
C SER A 11 10.31 8.56 -9.74
N LEU A 12 9.34 9.40 -9.37
CA LEU A 12 9.48 10.36 -8.28
C LEU A 12 9.47 9.68 -6.91
N ALA A 13 8.60 8.68 -6.73
CA ALA A 13 8.57 7.86 -5.51
C ALA A 13 9.92 7.15 -5.30
N ALA A 14 10.53 6.63 -6.36
CA ALA A 14 11.88 6.04 -6.30
C ALA A 14 12.96 7.07 -5.93
N SER A 15 12.78 8.33 -6.34
CA SER A 15 13.62 9.47 -5.93
C SER A 15 13.30 10.03 -4.54
N GLN A 16 12.37 9.42 -3.81
CA GLN A 16 11.86 9.88 -2.51
C GLN A 16 11.17 11.26 -2.55
N GLU A 17 10.75 11.69 -3.74
CA GLU A 17 9.98 12.92 -3.95
C GLU A 17 8.48 12.66 -3.77
N TYR A 18 8.10 12.23 -2.56
CA TYR A 18 6.78 11.66 -2.26
C TYR A 18 5.63 12.64 -2.52
N THR A 19 5.74 13.91 -2.12
CA THR A 19 4.68 14.91 -2.37
C THR A 19 4.47 15.19 -3.85
N THR A 20 5.53 15.14 -4.67
CA THR A 20 5.42 15.30 -6.12
C THR A 20 4.86 14.02 -6.77
N ALA A 21 5.27 12.86 -6.27
CA ALA A 21 4.76 11.57 -6.73
C ALA A 21 3.25 11.44 -6.51
N GLU A 22 2.76 11.87 -5.35
CA GLU A 22 1.33 11.93 -5.01
C GLU A 22 0.54 12.70 -6.08
N ILE A 23 1.01 13.88 -6.47
CA ILE A 23 0.37 14.72 -7.49
C ILE A 23 0.31 13.99 -8.84
N GLU A 24 1.39 13.34 -9.27
CA GLU A 24 1.41 12.62 -10.54
C GLU A 24 0.47 11.39 -10.52
N PHE A 25 0.40 10.66 -9.40
CA PHE A 25 -0.59 9.58 -9.26
C PHE A 25 -2.02 10.10 -9.27
N GLN A 26 -2.31 11.21 -8.58
CA GLN A 26 -3.62 11.86 -8.63
C GLN A 26 -3.99 12.32 -10.05
N GLN A 27 -3.02 12.78 -10.84
CA GLN A 27 -3.23 13.12 -12.24
C GLN A 27 -3.54 11.90 -13.11
N ALA A 28 -2.89 10.75 -12.86
CA ALA A 28 -3.24 9.49 -13.52
C ALA A 28 -4.69 9.08 -13.19
N LEU A 29 -5.07 9.18 -11.91
CA LEU A 29 -6.40 8.81 -11.41
C LEU A 29 -7.51 9.79 -11.82
N ALA A 30 -7.16 11.05 -12.11
CA ALA A 30 -8.10 12.00 -12.70
C ALA A 30 -8.50 11.62 -14.14
N ILE A 31 -7.66 10.85 -14.84
CA ILE A 31 -7.94 10.36 -16.19
C ILE A 31 -8.61 8.99 -16.14
N ASP A 32 -8.10 8.09 -15.29
CA ASP A 32 -8.70 6.77 -15.03
C ASP A 32 -8.70 6.50 -13.53
N SER A 33 -9.85 6.73 -12.89
CA SER A 33 -10.03 6.54 -11.45
C SER A 33 -9.94 5.09 -10.99
N SER A 34 -9.93 4.13 -11.92
CA SER A 34 -9.81 2.69 -11.66
C SER A 34 -8.43 2.13 -12.03
N TYR A 35 -7.45 2.99 -12.28
CA TYR A 35 -6.11 2.54 -12.63
C TYR A 35 -5.37 1.99 -11.40
N ALA A 36 -5.42 0.66 -11.22
CA ALA A 36 -4.96 -0.05 -10.02
C ALA A 36 -3.49 0.25 -9.66
N GLU A 37 -2.60 0.37 -10.65
CA GLU A 37 -1.19 0.71 -10.40
C GLU A 37 -1.01 2.10 -9.78
N ALA A 38 -1.75 3.11 -10.26
CA ALA A 38 -1.67 4.45 -9.70
C ALA A 38 -2.34 4.52 -8.32
N LEU A 39 -3.41 3.74 -8.08
CA LEU A 39 -4.00 3.61 -6.74
C LEU A 39 -3.02 2.97 -5.75
N ALA A 40 -2.31 1.91 -6.17
CA ALA A 40 -1.28 1.29 -5.37
C ALA A 40 -0.13 2.26 -5.07
N GLY A 41 0.37 2.96 -6.11
CA GLY A 41 1.43 3.97 -5.95
C GLY A 41 1.02 5.13 -5.03
N LEU A 42 -0.19 5.66 -5.21
CA LEU A 42 -0.74 6.70 -4.35
C LEU A 42 -0.81 6.25 -2.90
N GLY A 43 -1.40 5.08 -2.64
CA GLY A 43 -1.59 4.57 -1.28
C GLY A 43 -0.28 4.27 -0.55
N LEU A 44 0.76 3.83 -1.26
CA LEU A 44 2.11 3.67 -0.70
C LEU A 44 2.74 5.01 -0.35
N VAL A 45 2.67 5.99 -1.26
CA VAL A 45 3.21 7.34 -1.06
C VAL A 45 2.52 8.06 0.10
N GLU A 46 1.19 7.99 0.16
CA GLU A 46 0.40 8.57 1.24
C GLU A 46 0.72 7.94 2.60
N ASN A 47 1.01 6.63 2.66
CA ASN A 47 1.47 5.99 3.89
C ASN A 47 2.79 6.59 4.38
N VAL A 48 3.76 6.80 3.47
CA VAL A 48 5.06 7.42 3.80
C VAL A 48 4.90 8.88 4.24
N LEU A 49 3.92 9.58 3.66
CA LEU A 49 3.56 10.95 4.07
C LEU A 49 2.76 11.00 5.39
N ASN A 50 2.43 9.85 5.98
CA ASN A 50 1.59 9.69 7.18
C ASN A 50 0.11 10.08 6.98
N GLU A 51 -0.34 10.15 5.73
CA GLU A 51 -1.73 10.37 5.35
C GLU A 51 -2.49 9.04 5.34
N TYR A 52 -2.55 8.39 6.51
CA TYR A 52 -3.00 7.00 6.65
C TYR A 52 -4.44 6.77 6.18
N THR A 53 -5.33 7.76 6.35
CA THR A 53 -6.72 7.66 5.90
C THR A 53 -6.80 7.56 4.38
N ASN A 54 -6.08 8.44 3.67
CA ASN A 54 -6.07 8.43 2.21
C ASN A 54 -5.37 7.17 1.68
N SER A 55 -4.28 6.77 2.34
CA SER A 55 -3.56 5.54 2.05
C SER A 55 -4.49 4.32 2.09
N ILE A 56 -5.32 4.20 3.13
CA ILE A 56 -6.31 3.13 3.25
C ILE A 56 -7.27 3.16 2.07
N ASP A 57 -7.86 4.32 1.76
CA ASP A 57 -8.85 4.47 0.68
C ASP A 57 -8.26 4.07 -0.69
N ALA A 58 -7.01 4.45 -0.96
CA ALA A 58 -6.32 4.13 -2.20
C ALA A 58 -5.96 2.62 -2.29
N LEU A 59 -5.38 2.06 -1.21
CA LEU A 59 -4.96 0.66 -1.16
C LEU A 59 -6.15 -0.32 -1.18
N GLU A 60 -7.23 -0.03 -0.46
CA GLU A 60 -8.46 -0.84 -0.51
C GLU A 60 -9.03 -0.88 -1.93
N LYS A 61 -9.08 0.27 -2.62
CA LYS A 61 -9.53 0.33 -4.02
C LYS A 61 -8.62 -0.47 -4.93
N ALA A 62 -7.29 -0.32 -4.81
CA ALA A 62 -6.33 -1.08 -5.62
C ALA A 62 -6.53 -2.60 -5.46
N ILE A 63 -6.62 -3.09 -4.21
CA ILE A 63 -6.83 -4.52 -3.90
C ILE A 63 -8.22 -5.00 -4.35
N SER A 64 -9.24 -4.15 -4.31
CA SER A 64 -10.59 -4.51 -4.76
C SER A 64 -10.67 -4.68 -6.28
N LEU A 65 -9.90 -3.89 -7.03
CA LEU A 65 -9.84 -3.93 -8.48
C LEU A 65 -9.00 -5.12 -8.97
N ASP A 66 -7.87 -5.36 -8.31
CA ASP A 66 -7.02 -6.52 -8.57
C ASP A 66 -6.56 -7.17 -7.25
N PRO A 67 -7.27 -8.22 -6.79
CA PRO A 67 -6.90 -8.95 -5.57
C PRO A 67 -5.53 -9.64 -5.66
N SER A 68 -5.02 -9.86 -6.89
CA SER A 68 -3.74 -10.47 -7.20
C SER A 68 -2.69 -9.46 -7.67
N PHE A 69 -2.92 -8.17 -7.43
CA PHE A 69 -2.09 -7.07 -7.92
C PHE A 69 -0.58 -7.37 -7.81
N GLU A 70 0.12 -7.20 -8.91
CA GLU A 70 1.57 -7.33 -8.99
C GLU A 70 2.11 -6.36 -10.05
N PHE A 71 3.07 -5.55 -9.64
CA PHE A 71 3.68 -4.52 -10.45
C PHE A 71 5.18 -4.45 -10.15
N SER A 72 5.98 -4.29 -11.21
CA SER A 72 7.44 -4.18 -11.11
C SER A 72 7.93 -2.98 -11.90
N HIS A 73 8.42 -1.95 -11.21
CA HIS A 73 8.98 -0.77 -11.87
C HIS A 73 10.49 -0.90 -12.08
N ASN A 74 10.90 -1.20 -13.31
CA ASN A 74 12.25 -1.05 -13.88
C ASN A 74 13.46 -1.69 -13.16
N SER A 75 13.29 -2.43 -12.06
CA SER A 75 14.28 -3.36 -11.49
C SER A 75 13.66 -4.15 -10.34
N ALA A 76 14.20 -5.34 -10.04
CA ALA A 76 13.74 -6.24 -8.98
C ALA A 76 13.71 -5.63 -7.55
N TRP A 77 14.19 -4.40 -7.37
CA TRP A 77 14.22 -3.67 -6.10
C TRP A 77 12.86 -3.08 -5.69
N PHE A 78 11.93 -2.88 -6.61
CA PHE A 78 10.63 -2.27 -6.33
C PHE A 78 9.48 -3.15 -6.85
N LEU A 79 9.41 -4.38 -6.31
CA LEU A 79 8.29 -5.29 -6.53
C LEU A 79 7.13 -4.89 -5.61
N VAL A 80 6.07 -4.36 -6.20
CA VAL A 80 4.83 -4.05 -5.49
C VAL A 80 3.86 -5.18 -5.78
N ASN A 81 3.51 -5.96 -4.76
CA ASN A 81 2.50 -7.00 -4.88
C ASN A 81 1.40 -6.79 -3.84
N HIS A 82 0.29 -7.51 -4.01
CA HIS A 82 -0.86 -7.44 -3.12
C HIS A 82 -0.52 -7.73 -1.65
N LYS A 83 0.53 -8.51 -1.36
CA LYS A 83 0.97 -8.77 0.02
C LYS A 83 1.59 -7.52 0.63
N LEU A 84 2.45 -6.82 -0.11
CA LEU A 84 2.98 -5.52 0.29
C LEU A 84 1.85 -4.52 0.52
N LEU A 85 0.88 -4.44 -0.40
CA LEU A 85 -0.26 -3.54 -0.25
C LEU A 85 -1.08 -3.84 1.02
N ARG A 86 -1.34 -5.11 1.31
CA ARG A 86 -2.03 -5.53 2.54
C ARG A 86 -1.22 -5.23 3.81
N LEU A 87 0.10 -5.37 3.75
CA LEU A 87 0.97 -5.07 4.89
C LEU A 87 0.98 -3.56 5.20
N VAL A 88 1.08 -2.73 4.16
CA VAL A 88 1.00 -1.27 4.30
C VAL A 88 -0.39 -0.85 4.77
N LEU A 89 -1.44 -1.50 4.26
CA LEU A 89 -2.81 -1.28 4.73
C LEU A 89 -2.97 -1.62 6.21
N ALA A 90 -2.40 -2.75 6.67
CA ALA A 90 -2.37 -3.13 8.09
C ALA A 90 -1.65 -2.08 8.94
N GLN A 91 -0.53 -1.55 8.43
CA GLN A 91 0.22 -0.48 9.08
C GLN A 91 -0.57 0.84 9.15
N SER A 92 -1.23 1.25 8.07
CA SER A 92 -2.10 2.44 8.06
C SER A 92 -3.23 2.30 9.09
N TYR A 93 -3.91 1.14 9.16
CA TYR A 93 -4.92 0.88 10.18
C TYR A 93 -4.36 0.94 11.60
N TYR A 94 -3.16 0.37 11.81
CA TYR A 94 -2.49 0.40 13.12
C TYR A 94 -2.26 1.84 13.60
N TYR A 95 -1.75 2.72 12.73
CA TYR A 95 -1.52 4.13 13.09
C TYR A 95 -2.80 4.92 13.35
N LEU A 96 -3.93 4.50 12.78
CA LEU A 96 -5.25 5.05 13.08
C LEU A 96 -5.95 4.36 14.26
N CYS A 97 -5.25 3.51 15.02
CA CYS A 97 -5.80 2.72 16.13
C CYS A 97 -6.95 1.77 15.74
N ARG A 98 -7.06 1.42 14.45
CA ARG A 98 -8.04 0.46 13.89
C ARG A 98 -7.48 -0.96 13.98
N PHE A 99 -7.24 -1.43 15.20
CA PHE A 99 -6.50 -2.68 15.44
C PHE A 99 -7.17 -3.94 14.91
N GLU A 100 -8.50 -4.01 14.92
CA GLU A 100 -9.22 -5.16 14.35
C GLU A 100 -9.07 -5.23 12.82
N ASP A 101 -9.06 -4.09 12.14
CA ASP A 101 -8.85 -4.03 10.69
C ASP A 101 -7.39 -4.34 10.34
N ALA A 102 -6.44 -3.83 11.13
CA ALA A 102 -5.02 -4.18 10.99
C ALA A 102 -4.80 -5.69 11.15
N LYS A 103 -5.34 -6.28 12.21
CA LYS A 103 -5.31 -7.72 12.47
C LYS A 103 -5.93 -8.52 11.31
N TYR A 104 -7.08 -8.08 10.80
CA TYR A 104 -7.73 -8.72 9.65
C TYR A 104 -6.82 -8.79 8.43
N GLN A 105 -6.09 -7.72 8.10
CA GLN A 105 -5.12 -7.75 7.01
C GLN A 105 -3.95 -8.70 7.29
N LEU A 106 -3.48 -8.78 8.55
CA LEU A 106 -2.43 -9.72 8.95
C LEU A 106 -2.89 -11.19 8.86
N ASP A 107 -4.13 -11.48 9.25
CA ASP A 107 -4.73 -12.81 9.10
C ASP A 107 -4.80 -13.27 7.64
N LEU A 108 -5.03 -12.34 6.71
CA LEU A 108 -5.00 -12.61 5.28
C LEU A 108 -3.57 -12.84 4.74
N LEU A 109 -2.57 -12.26 5.38
CA LEU A 109 -1.16 -12.37 4.99
C LEU A 109 -0.50 -13.66 5.51
N ASP A 110 -0.86 -14.08 6.73
CA ASP A 110 -0.35 -15.27 7.39
C ASP A 110 -1.51 -16.13 7.93
N PRO A 111 -2.21 -16.85 7.03
CA PRO A 111 -3.35 -17.69 7.42
C PRO A 111 -2.93 -18.90 8.26
N GLU A 112 -1.65 -19.27 8.29
CA GLU A 112 -1.14 -20.39 9.10
C GLU A 112 -1.12 -20.06 10.59
N HIS A 113 -0.93 -18.78 10.94
CA HIS A 113 -0.86 -18.29 12.32
C HIS A 113 -2.09 -17.47 12.74
N ALA A 114 -3.14 -17.42 11.90
CA ALA A 114 -4.39 -16.73 12.19
C ALA A 114 -5.30 -17.49 13.19
N PRO A 115 -6.13 -16.80 14.00
CA PRO A 115 -6.22 -15.35 14.11
C PRO A 115 -5.07 -14.78 14.95
N HIS A 116 -4.47 -13.71 14.46
CA HIS A 116 -3.46 -12.95 15.20
C HIS A 116 -4.10 -12.22 16.39
N ASN A 117 -3.28 -11.81 17.36
CA ASN A 117 -3.75 -11.04 18.51
C ASN A 117 -4.05 -9.57 18.10
N SER A 118 -5.20 -9.02 18.50
CA SER A 118 -5.54 -7.60 18.28
C SER A 118 -4.85 -6.62 19.25
N GLU A 119 -4.05 -7.12 20.19
CA GLU A 119 -3.23 -6.28 21.06
C GLU A 119 -2.24 -5.43 20.24
N PRO A 120 -2.16 -4.10 20.48
CA PRO A 120 -1.32 -3.22 19.67
C PRO A 120 0.16 -3.64 19.60
N ALA A 121 0.73 -4.08 20.73
CA ALA A 121 2.12 -4.53 20.77
C ALA A 121 2.37 -5.77 19.88
N MET A 122 1.38 -6.67 19.81
CA MET A 122 1.47 -7.88 19.00
C MET A 122 1.31 -7.57 17.51
N ILE A 123 0.36 -6.70 17.15
CA ILE A 123 0.18 -6.21 15.77
C ILE A 123 1.46 -5.54 15.28
N LEU A 124 2.05 -4.64 16.08
CA LEU A 124 3.28 -3.95 15.71
C LEU A 124 4.43 -4.93 15.48
N CYS A 125 4.59 -5.91 16.38
CA CYS A 125 5.62 -6.95 16.27
C CYS A 125 5.44 -7.79 14.98
N GLN A 126 4.20 -8.13 14.63
CA GLN A 126 3.89 -8.89 13.42
C GLN A 126 4.14 -8.09 12.15
N ILE A 127 3.72 -6.82 12.11
CA ILE A 127 4.02 -5.90 11.00
C ILE A 127 5.54 -5.84 10.78
N GLN A 128 6.32 -5.60 11.84
CA GLN A 128 7.79 -5.57 11.77
C GLN A 128 8.39 -6.90 11.29
N THR A 129 7.84 -8.02 11.72
CA THR A 129 8.30 -9.35 11.31
C THR A 129 8.03 -9.61 9.83
N LEU A 130 6.86 -9.23 9.33
CA LEU A 130 6.48 -9.41 7.93
C LEU A 130 7.26 -8.49 6.99
N TRP A 131 7.56 -7.27 7.41
CA TRP A 131 8.46 -6.37 6.69
C TRP A 131 9.86 -6.96 6.48
N GLY A 132 10.32 -7.86 7.35
CA GLY A 132 11.60 -8.56 7.19
C GLY A 132 11.55 -9.77 6.26
N LYS A 133 10.35 -10.20 5.82
CA LYS A 133 10.14 -11.41 5.00
C LYS A 133 9.73 -11.11 3.55
N ILE A 134 9.21 -9.92 3.28
CA ILE A 134 8.79 -9.42 1.96
C ILE A 134 9.92 -8.57 1.37
#